data_AF-A0A1E7GS44-F1
#
_entry.id   AF-A0A1E7GS44-F1
#
_cell.length_a   1.000
_cell.length_b   1.000
_cell.length_c   1.000
_cell.angle_alpha   90.00
_cell.angle_beta   90.00
_cell.angle_gamma   90.00
#
_symmetry.space_group_name_H-M   'P 1'
#
loop_
_entity.id
_entity.type
_entity.pdbx_description
1 polymer ?
#
loop_
_entity_poly.entity_id
_entity_poly.type
_entity_poly.pdbx_seq_one_letter_code
_entity_poly.pdbx_strand_id
1 'polypeptide(L)'
;MEKITHKEERRRYPRFKVQGMVVTAACQPSPPLGSIKKMSQSGLIFHYCEDKNSRVDHREIDIIWADYVSMHPLEKKPGKFKSNVSYVATHHLKKIPVQVVSDLLIENGREDDESATRRQAVAFGNMTLFQETQIYRLINNARRTIPIHRDTARLEHIRQSEELQLKYRSGPVAFIRNFFMQTIQDEAKWLDNQEDTIFKKIPFY
;
A
#
# COMPACT_ATOMS: atom_id res chain seq x y z
N MET A 1 32.43 -3.10 6.11
CA MET A 1 32.44 -2.71 4.68
C MET A 1 31.01 -2.67 4.19
N GLU A 2 30.43 -1.48 4.01
CA GLU A 2 29.10 -1.33 3.42
C GLU A 2 29.17 -1.56 1.91
N LYS A 3 28.44 -2.55 1.39
CA LYS A 3 28.24 -2.72 -0.05
C LYS A 3 27.26 -1.63 -0.52
N ILE A 4 27.79 -0.51 -0.99
CA ILE A 4 27.01 0.48 -1.74
C ILE A 4 26.68 -0.14 -3.10
N THR A 5 25.50 -0.78 -3.20
CA THR A 5 24.99 -1.23 -4.50
C THR A 5 24.43 -0.02 -5.24
N HIS A 6 25.22 0.58 -6.12
CA HIS A 6 24.71 1.52 -7.12
C HIS A 6 23.76 0.78 -8.06
N LYS A 7 22.45 0.96 -7.85
CA LYS A 7 21.45 0.59 -8.85
C LYS A 7 21.51 1.64 -9.96
N GLU A 8 22.22 1.35 -11.05
CA GLU A 8 22.09 2.12 -12.28
C GLU A 8 20.65 2.05 -12.79
N GLU A 9 19.96 3.19 -12.80
CA GLU A 9 18.63 3.33 -13.40
C GLU A 9 18.75 3.31 -14.93
N ARG A 10 18.66 2.13 -15.54
CA ARG A 10 18.73 1.96 -17.01
C ARG A 10 17.42 2.24 -17.76
N ARG A 11 16.34 2.61 -17.06
CA ARG A 11 15.01 2.75 -17.65
C ARG A 11 14.71 4.19 -18.03
N ARG A 12 14.29 4.42 -19.28
CA ARG A 12 13.83 5.74 -19.76
C ARG A 12 12.58 6.23 -19.02
N TYR A 13 11.68 5.32 -18.67
CA TYR A 13 10.43 5.65 -17.97
C TYR A 13 10.37 4.97 -16.59
N PRO A 14 10.22 5.74 -15.50
CA PRO A 14 10.07 5.17 -14.18
C PRO A 14 8.74 4.41 -14.08
N ARG A 15 8.81 3.19 -13.54
CA ARG A 15 7.61 2.38 -13.26
C ARG A 15 7.06 2.77 -11.91
N PHE A 16 5.78 3.10 -11.85
CA PHE A 16 5.11 3.29 -10.56
C PHE A 16 4.49 1.97 -10.10
N LYS A 17 4.44 1.80 -8.78
CA LYS A 17 3.73 0.68 -8.17
C LYS A 17 2.24 0.99 -8.25
N VAL A 18 1.50 0.06 -8.84
CA VAL A 18 0.06 0.13 -8.90
C VAL A 18 -0.49 -0.26 -7.52
N GLN A 19 -1.24 0.64 -6.88
CA GLN A 19 -1.90 0.40 -5.60
C GLN A 19 -3.42 0.44 -5.85
N GLY A 20 -4.12 -0.67 -5.56
CA GLY A 20 -5.55 -0.84 -5.87
C GLY A 20 -5.84 -2.18 -6.54
N MET A 21 -7.14 -2.54 -6.64
CA MET A 21 -7.59 -3.75 -7.36
C MET A 21 -7.51 -3.51 -8.86
N VAL A 22 -6.32 -3.69 -9.43
CA VAL A 22 -6.18 -3.71 -10.89
C VAL A 22 -6.44 -5.12 -11.39
N VAL A 23 -7.63 -5.26 -11.95
CA VAL A 23 -8.16 -6.52 -12.43
C VAL A 23 -7.84 -6.62 -13.92
N THR A 24 -6.61 -7.09 -14.14
CA THR A 24 -6.24 -7.98 -15.24
C THR A 24 -5.91 -7.47 -16.63
N ALA A 25 -4.78 -7.98 -17.13
CA ALA A 25 -4.54 -8.16 -18.56
C ALA A 25 -5.39 -9.36 -19.02
N ALA A 26 -6.17 -9.26 -20.10
CA ALA A 26 -6.86 -10.40 -20.70
C ALA A 26 -6.49 -10.52 -22.19
N CYS A 27 -6.35 -11.74 -22.71
CA CYS A 27 -6.33 -11.99 -24.15
C CYS A 27 -7.69 -12.59 -24.53
N GLN A 28 -8.67 -11.79 -24.96
CA GLN A 28 -10.00 -12.34 -25.31
C GLN A 28 -9.88 -13.53 -26.28
N PRO A 29 -10.62 -14.64 -26.06
CA PRO A 29 -11.69 -14.85 -25.07
C PRO A 29 -11.23 -15.42 -23.70
N SER A 30 -9.92 -15.40 -23.40
CA SER A 30 -9.36 -16.04 -22.20
C SER A 30 -9.78 -15.33 -20.90
N PRO A 31 -9.85 -16.07 -19.78
CA PRO A 31 -10.04 -15.48 -18.47
C PRO A 31 -8.92 -14.49 -18.12
N PRO A 32 -9.16 -13.63 -17.10
CA PRO A 32 -8.18 -12.72 -16.54
C PRO A 32 -6.81 -13.39 -16.31
N LEU A 33 -5.74 -12.86 -16.92
CA LEU A 33 -4.38 -13.43 -16.89
C LEU A 33 -3.71 -13.26 -15.51
N GLY A 34 -3.70 -12.07 -14.93
CA GLY A 34 -3.17 -11.81 -13.59
C GLY A 34 -3.18 -10.36 -13.12
N SER A 35 -2.73 -10.10 -11.88
CA SER A 35 -2.78 -8.77 -11.26
C SER A 35 -1.60 -7.87 -11.69
N ILE A 36 -1.89 -6.66 -12.20
CA ILE A 36 -0.86 -5.69 -12.57
C ILE A 36 -0.21 -5.13 -11.29
N LYS A 37 1.10 -5.29 -11.15
CA LYS A 37 1.87 -4.81 -9.98
C LYS A 37 2.57 -3.48 -10.24
N LYS A 38 3.02 -3.26 -11.48
CA LYS A 38 3.74 -2.04 -11.87
C LYS A 38 3.37 -1.66 -13.29
N MET A 39 3.30 -0.36 -13.57
CA MET A 39 3.01 0.16 -14.89
C MET A 39 3.87 1.39 -15.19
N SER A 40 4.09 1.64 -16.47
CA SER A 40 4.77 2.80 -17.03
C SER A 40 4.19 3.10 -18.41
N GLN A 41 4.60 4.22 -19.01
CA GLN A 41 4.18 4.57 -20.37
C GLN A 41 4.65 3.56 -21.43
N SER A 42 5.70 2.79 -21.15
CA SER A 42 6.31 1.86 -22.11
C SER A 42 6.02 0.38 -21.83
N GLY A 43 5.24 0.06 -20.80
CA GLY A 43 4.94 -1.33 -20.45
C GLY A 43 4.49 -1.53 -19.02
N LEU A 44 4.24 -2.78 -18.66
CA LEU A 44 3.73 -3.18 -17.35
C LEU A 44 4.34 -4.50 -16.85
N ILE A 45 4.15 -4.76 -15.56
CA ILE A 45 4.47 -6.02 -14.90
C ILE A 45 3.20 -6.52 -14.24
N PHE A 46 2.86 -7.78 -14.46
CA PHE A 46 1.76 -8.46 -13.77
C PHE A 46 2.20 -9.82 -13.23
N HIS A 47 1.47 -10.28 -12.22
CA HIS A 47 1.64 -11.61 -11.64
C HIS A 47 0.44 -12.47 -11.98
N TYR A 48 0.67 -13.71 -12.41
CA TYR A 48 -0.36 -14.66 -12.79
C TYR A 48 -0.10 -16.04 -12.18
N CYS A 49 -1.15 -16.85 -12.02
CA CYS A 49 -1.02 -18.25 -11.64
C CYS A 49 -0.76 -19.08 -12.91
N GLU A 50 0.17 -20.02 -12.83
CA GLU A 50 0.57 -20.86 -13.96
C GLU A 50 -0.52 -21.88 -14.33
N ASP A 51 -1.54 -21.40 -15.03
CA ASP A 51 -2.54 -22.23 -15.70
C ASP A 51 -2.30 -22.18 -17.21
N LYS A 52 -2.76 -23.20 -17.95
CA LYS A 52 -2.49 -23.35 -19.40
C LYS A 52 -2.86 -22.12 -20.26
N ASN A 53 -3.74 -21.25 -19.77
CA ASN A 53 -4.28 -20.09 -20.50
C ASN A 53 -3.90 -18.72 -19.89
N SER A 54 -3.08 -18.70 -18.84
CA SER A 54 -2.81 -17.48 -18.06
C SER A 54 -1.58 -16.68 -18.56
N ARG A 55 -0.87 -17.20 -19.55
CA ARG A 55 0.30 -16.58 -20.18
C ARG A 55 -0.10 -15.70 -21.36
N VAL A 56 0.53 -14.53 -21.49
CA VAL A 56 0.40 -13.69 -22.70
C VAL A 56 1.36 -14.17 -23.78
N ASP A 57 0.80 -14.55 -24.92
CA ASP A 57 1.56 -14.89 -26.13
C ASP A 57 1.66 -13.67 -27.06
N HIS A 58 2.65 -12.80 -26.80
CA HIS A 58 3.27 -11.83 -27.71
C HIS A 58 2.40 -11.05 -28.74
N ARG A 59 1.13 -10.75 -28.46
CA ARG A 59 0.27 -10.05 -29.42
C ARG A 59 -0.38 -8.83 -28.82
N GLU A 60 -1.43 -9.04 -28.05
CA GLU A 60 -2.28 -7.97 -27.57
C GLU A 60 -2.81 -8.32 -26.18
N ILE A 61 -3.00 -7.30 -25.35
CA ILE A 61 -3.67 -7.44 -24.05
C ILE A 61 -4.78 -6.40 -23.92
N ASP A 62 -5.84 -6.79 -23.24
CA ASP A 62 -6.85 -5.87 -22.73
C ASP A 62 -6.48 -5.50 -21.30
N ILE A 63 -6.37 -4.21 -20.99
CA ILE A 63 -6.14 -3.71 -19.62
C ILE A 63 -7.48 -3.28 -19.06
N ILE A 64 -7.94 -3.99 -18.02
CA ILE A 64 -9.14 -3.62 -17.28
C ILE A 64 -8.71 -3.05 -15.93
N TRP A 65 -9.27 -1.89 -15.58
CA TRP A 65 -8.94 -1.15 -14.37
C TRP A 65 -10.21 -0.71 -13.67
N ALA A 66 -10.32 -0.98 -12.37
CA ALA A 66 -11.44 -0.55 -11.55
C ALA A 66 -10.95 0.44 -10.48
N ASP A 67 -11.40 1.69 -10.58
CA ASP A 67 -11.19 2.69 -9.55
C ASP A 67 -12.33 2.60 -8.53
N TYR A 68 -11.98 2.29 -7.28
CA TYR A 68 -12.91 2.41 -6.16
C TYR A 68 -12.84 3.82 -5.60
N VAL A 69 -13.89 4.59 -5.84
CA VAL A 69 -14.07 5.89 -5.20
C VAL A 69 -14.97 5.68 -3.99
N SER A 70 -14.36 5.54 -2.82
CA SER A 70 -15.09 5.65 -1.55
C SER A 70 -15.42 7.12 -1.33
N MET A 71 -16.66 7.52 -1.60
CA MET A 71 -17.14 8.82 -1.15
C MET A 71 -17.35 8.74 0.35
N HIS A 72 -16.44 9.32 1.13
CA HIS A 72 -16.74 9.60 2.52
C HIS A 72 -17.93 10.57 2.56
N PRO A 73 -18.96 10.29 3.38
CA PRO A 73 -20.08 11.21 3.51
C PRO A 73 -19.53 12.55 4.01
N LEU A 74 -19.65 13.57 3.16
CA LEU A 74 -19.40 14.96 3.53
C LEU A 74 -20.36 15.30 4.67
N GLU A 75 -19.76 15.60 5.82
CA GLU A 75 -20.36 16.08 7.06
C GLU A 75 -21.30 15.14 7.81
N LYS A 76 -20.80 14.71 8.97
CA LYS A 76 -21.60 14.12 10.06
C LYS A 76 -22.53 15.18 10.63
N LYS A 77 -23.77 15.23 10.15
CA LYS A 77 -24.86 15.67 11.05
C LYS A 77 -25.12 14.52 12.04
N PRO A 78 -25.06 14.75 13.36
CA PRO A 78 -25.37 13.72 14.34
C PRO A 78 -26.80 13.22 14.10
N GLY A 79 -26.96 11.90 13.92
CA GLY A 79 -28.26 11.23 13.81
C GLY A 79 -28.67 10.71 12.42
N LYS A 80 -27.86 10.83 11.36
CA LYS A 80 -28.15 10.18 10.06
C LYS A 80 -26.94 9.43 9.52
N PHE A 81 -26.94 8.10 9.64
CA PHE A 81 -26.04 7.24 8.88
C PHE A 81 -26.47 7.28 7.41
N LYS A 82 -25.80 8.08 6.58
CA LYS A 82 -25.85 7.88 5.13
C LYS A 82 -24.91 6.73 4.80
N SER A 83 -25.44 5.71 4.13
CA SER A 83 -24.64 4.61 3.59
C SER A 83 -23.53 5.17 2.70
N ASN A 84 -22.31 4.62 2.84
CA ASN A 84 -21.20 4.93 1.95
C ASN A 84 -21.54 4.38 0.56
N VAL A 85 -21.97 5.24 -0.36
CA VAL A 85 -22.12 4.85 -1.76
C VAL A 85 -20.73 4.81 -2.36
N SER A 86 -20.26 3.60 -2.67
CA SER A 86 -19.00 3.39 -3.38
C SER A 86 -19.31 3.30 -4.87
N TYR A 87 -18.67 4.15 -5.68
CA TYR A 87 -18.75 4.05 -7.13
C TYR A 87 -17.51 3.29 -7.63
N VAL A 88 -17.73 2.34 -8.53
CA VAL A 88 -16.66 1.63 -9.24
C VAL A 88 -16.61 2.17 -10.66
N ALA A 89 -15.63 3.01 -10.96
CA ALA A 89 -15.38 3.45 -12.34
C ALA A 89 -14.47 2.42 -13.01
N THR A 90 -14.98 1.72 -14.03
CA THR A 90 -14.21 0.75 -14.79
C THR A 90 -13.68 1.38 -16.08
N HIS A 91 -12.37 1.31 -16.27
CA HIS A 91 -11.68 1.72 -17.49
C HIS A 91 -11.23 0.45 -18.22
N HIS A 92 -11.45 0.41 -19.52
CA HIS A 92 -11.11 -0.74 -20.35
C HIS A 92 -10.32 -0.26 -21.57
N LEU A 93 -9.05 -0.67 -21.65
CA LEU A 93 -8.18 -0.42 -22.79
C LEU A 93 -8.02 -1.73 -23.56
N LYS A 94 -8.55 -1.79 -24.77
CA LYS A 94 -8.55 -3.01 -25.57
C LYS A 94 -7.38 -3.06 -26.53
N LYS A 95 -6.94 -4.29 -26.84
CA LYS A 95 -5.99 -4.61 -27.91
C LYS A 95 -4.71 -3.78 -27.82
N ILE A 96 -4.13 -3.69 -26.63
CA ILE A 96 -2.86 -3.02 -26.42
C ILE A 96 -1.75 -3.95 -26.93
N PRO A 97 -1.03 -3.58 -28.00
CA PRO A 97 0.03 -4.41 -28.53
C PRO A 97 1.14 -4.57 -27.50
N VAL A 98 1.62 -5.78 -27.31
CA VAL A 98 2.67 -6.07 -26.32
C VAL A 98 3.73 -7.05 -26.79
N GLN A 99 4.93 -6.88 -26.25
CA GLN A 99 6.04 -7.82 -26.37
C GLN A 99 6.45 -8.30 -24.98
N VAL A 100 6.51 -9.62 -24.77
CA VAL A 100 7.04 -10.18 -23.52
C VAL A 100 8.54 -9.89 -23.44
N VAL A 101 8.96 -9.26 -22.35
CA VAL A 101 10.35 -8.93 -22.05
C VAL A 101 10.96 -9.95 -21.10
N SER A 102 10.19 -10.42 -20.13
CA SER A 102 10.63 -11.43 -19.17
C SER A 102 9.45 -12.19 -18.59
N ASP A 103 9.66 -13.45 -18.29
CA ASP A 103 8.70 -14.32 -17.62
C ASP A 103 9.46 -15.16 -16.59
N LEU A 104 9.20 -14.89 -15.31
CA LEU A 104 9.96 -15.46 -14.20
C LEU A 104 9.03 -16.14 -13.22
N LEU A 105 9.40 -17.36 -12.78
CA LEU A 105 8.75 -18.00 -11.64
C LEU A 105 9.06 -17.21 -10.36
N ILE A 106 8.05 -16.95 -9.55
CA ILE A 106 8.22 -16.36 -8.22
C ILE A 106 8.19 -17.52 -7.24
N GLU A 107 9.31 -17.77 -6.58
CA GLU A 107 9.35 -18.67 -5.44
C GLU A 107 8.60 -18.01 -4.29
N ASN A 108 7.34 -18.40 -4.12
CA ASN A 108 6.59 -18.06 -2.92
C ASN A 108 7.18 -18.92 -1.80
N GLY A 109 7.85 -18.31 -0.82
CA GLY A 109 8.46 -19.02 0.31
C GLY A 109 7.45 -19.66 1.29
N ARG A 110 6.27 -20.06 0.81
CA ARG A 110 5.27 -20.83 1.55
C ARG A 110 5.19 -22.20 0.91
N GLU A 111 5.52 -23.23 1.68
CA GLU A 111 5.49 -24.63 1.24
C GLU A 111 4.06 -25.12 0.90
N ASP A 112 3.03 -24.41 1.39
CA ASP A 112 1.63 -24.82 1.26
C ASP A 112 0.88 -24.28 0.01
N ASP A 113 1.51 -23.45 -0.82
CA ASP A 113 0.86 -22.85 -2.00
C ASP A 113 1.23 -23.63 -3.27
N GLU A 114 0.41 -24.62 -3.63
CA GLU A 114 0.58 -25.45 -4.83
C GLU A 114 0.51 -24.64 -6.15
N SER A 115 0.05 -23.38 -6.10
CA SER A 115 -0.07 -22.53 -7.27
C SER A 115 1.23 -21.75 -7.55
N ALA A 116 1.99 -22.24 -8.54
CA ALA A 116 3.16 -21.53 -9.05
C ALA A 116 2.75 -20.13 -9.55
N THR A 117 3.16 -19.09 -8.81
CA THR A 117 2.94 -17.70 -9.23
C THR A 117 4.08 -17.26 -10.13
N ARG A 118 3.76 -16.71 -11.30
CA ARG A 118 4.73 -16.17 -12.25
C ARG A 118 4.62 -14.67 -12.37
N ARG A 119 5.73 -14.04 -12.69
CA ARG A 119 5.86 -12.61 -12.98
C ARG A 119 6.19 -12.42 -14.45
N GLN A 120 5.26 -11.83 -15.20
CA GLN A 120 5.53 -11.39 -16.56
C GLN A 120 5.78 -9.88 -16.61
N ALA A 121 6.81 -9.48 -17.35
CA ALA A 121 7.02 -8.10 -17.76
C ALA A 121 6.79 -8.01 -19.27
N VAL A 122 5.97 -7.05 -19.68
CA VAL A 122 5.67 -6.78 -21.08
C VAL A 122 6.00 -5.33 -21.41
N ALA A 123 6.52 -5.10 -22.60
CA ALA A 123 6.67 -3.78 -23.21
C ALA A 123 5.45 -3.53 -24.11
N PHE A 124 4.99 -2.28 -24.17
CA PHE A 124 3.99 -1.90 -25.16
C PHE A 124 4.65 -1.79 -26.54
N GLY A 125 3.99 -2.32 -27.56
CA GLY A 125 4.39 -2.19 -28.95
C GLY A 125 3.94 -0.86 -29.56
N ASN A 126 3.72 -0.87 -30.88
CA ASN A 126 3.27 0.32 -31.61
C ASN A 126 1.80 0.62 -31.29
N MET A 127 1.58 1.50 -30.33
CA MET A 127 0.25 1.96 -29.93
C MET A 127 -0.26 3.08 -30.84
N THR A 128 -1.57 3.20 -30.96
CA THR A 128 -2.19 4.40 -31.54
C THR A 128 -2.07 5.57 -30.57
N LEU A 129 -2.04 6.81 -31.09
CA LEU A 129 -2.05 8.03 -30.24
C LEU A 129 -3.20 8.04 -29.22
N PHE A 130 -4.35 7.48 -29.61
CA PHE A 130 -5.50 7.30 -28.71
C PHE A 130 -5.15 6.37 -27.55
N GLN A 131 -4.60 5.18 -27.80
CA GLN A 131 -4.18 4.23 -26.76
C GLN A 131 -3.09 4.83 -25.86
N GLU A 132 -2.11 5.52 -26.42
CA GLU A 132 -1.06 6.22 -25.66
C GLU A 132 -1.66 7.26 -24.71
N THR A 133 -2.59 8.07 -25.20
CA THR A 133 -3.29 9.09 -24.42
C THR A 133 -4.09 8.45 -23.28
N GLN A 134 -4.75 7.31 -23.54
CA GLN A 134 -5.50 6.60 -22.51
C GLN A 134 -4.58 5.99 -21.44
N ILE A 135 -3.47 5.37 -21.83
CA ILE A 135 -2.46 4.88 -20.88
C ILE A 135 -1.90 6.04 -20.06
N TYR A 136 -1.58 7.17 -20.68
CA TYR A 136 -1.10 8.36 -19.98
C TYR A 136 -2.11 8.85 -18.93
N ARG A 137 -3.39 8.94 -19.29
CA ARG A 137 -4.49 9.31 -18.38
C ARG A 137 -4.63 8.30 -17.24
N LEU A 138 -4.62 7.01 -17.54
CA LEU A 138 -4.71 5.94 -16.54
C LEU A 138 -3.58 6.05 -15.51
N ILE A 139 -2.35 6.23 -15.98
CA ILE A 139 -1.16 6.38 -15.12
C ILE A 139 -1.28 7.62 -14.23
N ASN A 140 -1.72 8.75 -14.80
CA ASN A 140 -1.87 9.97 -14.03
C ASN A 140 -3.02 9.90 -13.02
N ASN A 141 -4.12 9.24 -13.36
CA ASN A 141 -5.21 8.98 -12.43
C ASN A 141 -4.74 8.09 -11.29
N ALA A 142 -4.05 6.98 -11.60
CA ALA A 142 -3.47 6.07 -10.61
C ALA A 142 -2.45 6.73 -9.69
N ARG A 143 -1.72 7.75 -10.18
CA ARG A 143 -0.80 8.54 -9.36
C ARG A 143 -1.52 9.55 -8.46
N ARG A 144 -2.69 10.04 -8.87
CA ARG A 144 -3.52 10.97 -8.09
C ARG A 144 -4.34 10.25 -7.04
N THR A 145 -4.75 9.01 -7.29
CA THR A 145 -5.26 8.09 -6.28
C THR A 145 -4.12 7.59 -5.37
N ILE A 146 -3.42 8.54 -4.75
CA ILE A 146 -2.63 8.27 -3.54
C ILE A 146 -3.63 7.77 -2.49
N PRO A 147 -3.36 6.65 -1.81
CA PRO A 147 -4.36 5.95 -1.03
C PRO A 147 -4.84 6.82 0.13
N ILE A 148 -6.13 7.19 0.09
CA ILE A 148 -6.93 7.48 1.29
C ILE A 148 -6.77 6.32 2.30
N HIS A 149 -6.42 5.11 1.84
CA HIS A 149 -6.14 3.95 2.68
C HIS A 149 -4.87 4.01 3.55
N ARG A 150 -3.88 4.87 3.27
CA ARG A 150 -2.81 5.11 4.25
C ARG A 150 -3.35 5.82 5.47
N ASP A 151 -4.33 6.70 5.27
CA ASP A 151 -5.04 7.32 6.37
C ASP A 151 -6.08 6.38 6.96
N THR A 152 -6.82 5.55 6.23
CA THR A 152 -7.79 4.65 6.90
C THR A 152 -7.14 3.60 7.79
N ALA A 153 -6.03 2.96 7.38
CA ALA A 153 -5.34 2.00 8.24
C ALA A 153 -4.65 2.70 9.44
N ARG A 154 -4.12 3.91 9.23
CA ARG A 154 -3.59 4.76 10.31
C ARG A 154 -4.70 5.25 11.23
N LEU A 155 -5.86 5.60 10.71
CA LEU A 155 -7.04 6.07 11.43
C LEU A 155 -7.72 4.92 12.17
N GLU A 156 -7.76 3.71 11.62
CA GLU A 156 -8.22 2.50 12.33
C GLU A 156 -7.25 2.13 13.45
N HIS A 157 -5.94 2.22 13.22
CA HIS A 157 -4.95 2.04 14.28
C HIS A 157 -5.06 3.11 15.37
N ILE A 158 -5.25 4.39 15.00
CA ILE A 158 -5.51 5.48 15.96
C ILE A 158 -6.80 5.21 16.72
N ARG A 159 -7.90 4.88 16.03
CA ARG A 159 -9.21 4.57 16.63
C ARG A 159 -9.14 3.38 17.58
N GLN A 160 -8.45 2.30 17.21
CA GLN A 160 -8.22 1.14 18.07
C GLN A 160 -7.36 1.52 19.29
N SER A 161 -6.34 2.37 19.11
CA SER A 161 -5.52 2.85 20.22
C SER A 161 -6.31 3.75 21.18
N GLU A 162 -7.21 4.59 20.67
CA GLU A 162 -8.11 5.43 21.47
C GLU A 162 -9.18 4.59 22.18
N GLU A 163 -9.80 3.62 21.50
CA GLU A 163 -10.75 2.67 22.10
C GLU A 163 -10.09 1.84 23.22
N LEU A 164 -8.84 1.40 23.01
CA LEU A 164 -8.05 0.74 24.06
C LEU A 164 -7.78 1.71 25.22
N GLN A 165 -7.31 2.93 24.94
CA GLN A 165 -7.08 3.93 26.01
C GLN A 165 -8.34 4.26 26.80
N LEU A 166 -9.50 4.34 26.16
CA LEU A 166 -10.81 4.53 26.80
C LEU A 166 -11.21 3.31 27.63
N LYS A 167 -11.02 2.09 27.11
CA LYS A 167 -11.29 0.84 27.83
C LYS A 167 -10.41 0.69 29.09
N TYR A 168 -9.18 1.21 29.06
CA TYR A 168 -8.26 1.20 30.20
C TYR A 168 -8.35 2.45 31.09
N ARG A 169 -9.24 3.41 30.81
CA ARG A 169 -9.48 4.58 31.68
C ARG A 169 -10.44 4.31 32.84
N SER A 170 -11.27 3.26 32.77
CA SER A 170 -12.33 3.01 33.77
C SER A 170 -12.32 1.59 34.36
N GLY A 171 -11.14 0.99 34.54
CA GLY A 171 -10.99 -0.33 35.16
C GLY A 171 -9.81 -0.41 36.14
N PRO A 172 -9.62 -1.52 36.86
CA PRO A 172 -8.56 -1.69 37.88
C PRO A 172 -7.13 -1.47 37.33
N VAL A 173 -6.94 -1.54 36.01
CA VAL A 173 -5.67 -1.21 35.33
C VAL A 173 -5.36 0.30 35.33
N ALA A 174 -6.38 1.17 35.37
CA ALA A 174 -6.20 2.62 35.54
C ALA A 174 -5.59 2.95 36.90
N PHE A 175 -5.96 2.18 37.93
CA PHE A 175 -5.40 2.30 39.27
C PHE A 175 -3.91 1.91 39.28
N ILE A 176 -3.54 0.79 38.65
CA ILE A 176 -2.14 0.35 38.56
C ILE A 176 -1.30 1.35 37.77
N ARG A 177 -1.81 1.90 36.65
CA ARG A 177 -1.10 2.91 35.87
C ARG A 177 -0.92 4.22 36.64
N ASN A 178 -1.96 4.70 37.33
CA ASN A 178 -1.85 5.91 38.15
C ASN A 178 -0.93 5.69 39.35
N PHE A 179 -0.99 4.52 39.99
CA PHE A 179 -0.08 4.15 41.07
C PHE A 179 1.37 4.11 40.60
N PHE A 180 1.66 3.45 39.47
CA PHE A 180 3.01 3.36 38.91
C PHE A 180 3.57 4.72 38.48
N MET A 181 2.74 5.59 37.87
CA MET A 181 3.15 6.95 37.50
C MET A 181 3.34 7.85 38.73
N GLN A 182 2.59 7.64 39.82
CA GLN A 182 2.79 8.32 41.09
C GLN A 182 4.12 7.90 41.73
N THR A 183 4.43 6.59 41.76
CA THR A 183 5.70 6.06 42.29
C THR A 183 6.91 6.65 41.54
N ILE A 184 6.84 6.73 40.21
CA ILE A 184 7.91 7.35 39.41
C ILE A 184 8.06 8.85 39.72
N GLN A 185 6.96 9.57 39.94
CA GLN A 185 7.01 10.99 40.29
C GLN A 185 7.54 11.24 41.71
N ASP A 186 7.22 10.36 42.66
CA ASP A 186 7.70 10.44 44.04
C ASP A 186 9.19 10.05 44.13
N GLU A 187 9.63 9.08 43.34
CA GLU A 187 11.05 8.70 43.22
C GLU A 187 11.88 9.82 42.55
N ALA A 188 11.35 10.48 41.52
CA ALA A 188 11.97 11.66 40.92
C ALA A 188 12.10 12.82 41.92
N LYS A 189 11.05 13.10 42.71
CA LYS A 189 11.10 14.13 43.77
C LYS A 189 12.06 13.75 44.91
N TRP A 190 12.22 12.47 45.20
CA TRP A 190 13.19 12.01 46.19
C TRP A 190 14.63 12.22 45.70
N LEU A 191 14.90 11.95 44.43
CA LEU A 191 16.21 12.20 43.80
C LEU A 191 16.56 13.69 43.74
N ASP A 192 15.61 14.56 43.39
CA ASP A 192 15.81 16.01 43.39
C ASP A 192 16.15 16.55 44.81
N ASN A 193 15.53 15.99 45.86
CA ASN A 193 15.85 16.36 47.25
C ASN A 193 17.20 15.80 47.74
N GLN A 194 17.71 14.72 47.13
CA GLN A 194 19.04 14.17 47.46
C GLN A 194 20.16 15.04 46.86
N GLU A 195 19.97 15.60 45.66
CA GLU A 195 20.95 16.52 45.07
C GLU A 195 21.15 17.76 45.94
N ASP A 196 20.08 18.35 46.49
CA ASP A 196 20.16 19.50 47.41
C ASP A 196 20.87 19.19 48.74
N THR A 197 20.92 17.92 49.14
CA THR A 197 21.56 17.48 50.39
C THR A 197 23.06 17.20 50.18
N ILE A 198 23.44 16.77 48.97
CA ILE A 198 24.84 16.45 48.61
C ILE A 198 25.64 17.74 48.35
N PHE A 199 25.04 18.80 47.80
CA PHE A 199 25.73 20.06 47.51
C PHE A 199 25.95 20.99 48.72
N LYS A 200 25.38 20.71 49.90
CA LYS A 200 25.57 21.53 51.13
C LYS A 200 26.70 21.07 52.06
N LYS A 201 27.48 20.04 51.70
CA LYS A 201 28.51 19.45 52.58
C LYS A 201 29.94 19.45 52.01
N ILE A 202 30.24 20.31 51.05
CA ILE A 202 31.62 20.52 50.59
C ILE A 202 32.10 21.88 51.13
N PRO A 203 32.87 21.93 52.23
CA PRO A 203 33.54 23.15 52.61
C PRO A 203 34.62 23.45 51.57
N PHE A 204 34.42 24.52 50.80
CA PHE A 204 35.49 25.09 49.98
C PHE A 204 36.53 25.68 50.93
N TYR A 205 37.67 25.00 51.06
CA TYR A 205 38.93 25.55 51.58
C TYR A 205 39.79 26.00 50.41
#